data_AF-A0A0B8PJ69-F1
#
_entry.id   AF-A0A0B8PJ69-F1
#
_cell.length_a   1.000
_cell.length_b   1.000
_cell.length_c   1.000
_cell.angle_alpha   90.00
_cell.angle_beta   90.00
_cell.angle_gamma   90.00
#
_symmetry.space_group_name_H-M   'P 1'
#
loop_
_entity.id
_entity.type
_entity.pdbx_description
1 polymer ?
#
loop_
_entity_poly.entity_id
_entity_poly.type
_entity_poly.pdbx_seq_one_letter_code
_entity_poly.pdbx_strand_id
1 'polypeptide(L)' 'MGPLWLDVEGYEIDAEEREILQHPSVGGVILFARNYHDNRQLQALTESVRKAAKRPILIGVDQEGGEFSALKRALP' A
#
# COMPACT_ATOMS: atom_id res chain seq x y z
N MET A 1 10.37 -12.56 5.71
CA MET A 1 9.08 -11.85 5.50
C MET A 1 8.06 -12.49 6.42
N GLY A 2 7.23 -11.69 7.09
CA GLY A 2 6.11 -12.22 7.87
C GLY A 2 4.97 -12.72 6.97
N PRO A 3 4.04 -13.55 7.49
CA PRO A 3 2.98 -14.14 6.68
C PRO A 3 1.78 -13.22 6.45
N LEU A 4 1.64 -12.15 7.24
CA LEU A 4 0.45 -11.30 7.22
C LEU A 4 0.51 -10.28 6.09
N TRP A 5 -0.59 -10.20 5.36
CA TRP A 5 -0.90 -9.10 4.46
C TRP A 5 -2.03 -8.28 5.06
N LEU A 6 -1.91 -6.97 4.98
CA LEU A 6 -2.90 -6.00 5.46
C LEU A 6 -3.09 -4.91 4.42
N ASP A 7 -4.10 -4.07 4.59
CA ASP A 7 -4.30 -2.87 3.82
C ASP A 7 -4.09 -1.61 4.68
N VAL A 8 -4.23 -0.45 4.05
CA VAL A 8 -4.21 0.86 4.70
C VAL A 8 -5.53 1.56 4.40
N GLU A 9 -5.92 2.50 5.25
CA GLU A 9 -7.27 3.09 5.15
C GLU A 9 -7.39 4.09 4.00
N GLY A 10 -6.37 4.93 3.80
CA GLY A 10 -6.47 6.08 2.90
C GLY A 10 -5.31 6.27 1.95
N TYR A 11 -5.10 7.53 1.57
CA TYR A 11 -4.03 7.97 0.65
C TYR A 11 -2.67 8.14 1.34
N GLU A 12 -2.66 8.15 2.67
CA GLU A 12 -1.48 8.32 3.50
C GLU A 12 -1.58 7.35 4.68
N ILE A 13 -0.44 6.94 5.22
CA ILE A 13 -0.43 6.17 6.46
C ILE A 13 -0.46 7.09 7.67
N ASP A 14 -1.19 6.70 8.70
CA ASP A 14 -1.25 7.41 9.98
C ASP A 14 -0.18 6.94 10.98
N ALA A 15 -0.29 7.37 12.23
CA ALA A 15 0.68 6.98 13.26
C ALA A 15 0.55 5.50 13.67
N GLU A 16 -0.68 4.98 13.71
CA GLU A 16 -0.98 3.61 14.11
C GLU A 16 -0.54 2.63 13.02
N GLU A 17 -0.85 2.90 11.76
CA GLU A 17 -0.41 2.09 10.61
C GLU A 17 1.12 2.06 10.52
N ARG A 18 1.82 3.17 10.84
CA ARG A 18 3.29 3.19 10.92
C ARG A 18 3.85 2.26 12.00
N GLU A 19 3.16 2.10 13.12
CA GLU A 19 3.55 1.18 14.18
C GLU A 19 3.29 -0.27 13.75
N ILE A 20 2.09 -0.54 13.23
CA ILE A 20 1.70 -1.87 12.73
C ILE A 20 2.67 -2.37 11.66
N LEU A 21 3.08 -1.53 10.70
CA LEU A 21 4.00 -1.89 9.62
C LEU A 21 5.38 -2.36 10.12
N GLN A 22 5.80 -1.95 11.32
CA GLN A 22 7.05 -2.41 11.94
C GLN A 22 6.95 -3.83 12.52
N HIS A 23 5.73 -4.31 12.77
CA HIS A 23 5.52 -5.60 13.43
C HIS A 23 6.02 -6.76 12.56
N PRO A 24 6.87 -7.67 13.09
CA PRO A 24 7.60 -8.66 12.29
C PRO A 24 6.72 -9.58 11.43
N SER A 25 5.48 -9.83 11.85
CA SER A 25 4.51 -10.65 11.11
C SER A 25 3.97 -10.00 9.82
N VAL A 26 4.11 -8.68 9.64
CA VAL A 26 3.70 -8.03 8.39
C VAL A 26 4.71 -8.32 7.29
N GLY A 27 4.25 -8.92 6.20
CA GLY A 27 5.05 -9.26 5.02
C GLY A 27 4.68 -8.46 3.78
N GLY A 28 3.46 -7.93 3.72
CA GLY A 28 2.99 -7.15 2.58
C GLY A 28 1.84 -6.22 2.90
N VAL A 29 1.68 -5.22 2.04
CA VAL A 29 0.51 -4.34 1.99
C VAL A 29 -0.22 -4.58 0.67
N ILE A 30 -1.54 -4.73 0.71
CA ILE A 30 -2.39 -4.72 -0.49
C ILE A 30 -3.08 -3.37 -0.61
N LEU A 31 -2.96 -2.73 -1.78
CA LEU A 31 -3.59 -1.45 -2.09
C LEU A 31 -4.89 -1.67 -2.87
N PHE A 32 -5.88 -0.84 -2.55
CA PHE A 32 -7.19 -0.80 -3.20
C PHE A 32 -7.44 0.55 -3.86
N ALA A 33 -8.56 0.68 -4.58
CA ALA A 33 -8.97 1.93 -5.23
C ALA A 33 -9.02 3.12 -4.26
N ARG A 34 -9.42 2.91 -3.00
CA ARG A 34 -9.46 3.96 -1.97
C ARG A 34 -8.08 4.50 -1.55
N ASN A 35 -7.01 3.80 -1.91
CA ASN A 35 -5.62 4.20 -1.59
C ASN A 35 -4.96 4.97 -2.75
N TYR A 36 -5.69 5.19 -3.85
CA TYR A 36 -5.19 5.83 -5.06
C TYR A 36 -5.97 7.11 -5.38
N HIS A 37 -5.25 8.22 -5.45
CA HIS A 37 -5.74 9.50 -5.96
C HIS A 37 -5.08 9.86 -7.31
N ASP A 38 -3.75 9.87 -7.31
CA ASP A 38 -2.91 10.10 -8.49
C ASP A 38 -1.54 9.40 -8.34
N ASN A 39 -0.75 9.38 -9.41
CA ASN A 39 0.55 8.71 -9.42
C ASN A 39 1.55 9.27 -8.39
N ARG A 40 1.53 10.58 -8.13
CA ARG A 40 2.44 11.22 -7.19
C ARG A 40 2.07 10.85 -5.75
N GLN A 41 0.78 10.88 -5.43
CA GLN A 41 0.27 10.42 -4.15
C GLN A 41 0.57 8.94 -3.92
N LEU A 42 0.37 8.07 -4.92
CA LEU A 42 0.67 6.65 -4.81
C LEU A 42 2.17 6.40 -4.55
N GLN A 43 3.05 7.13 -5.25
CA GLN A 43 4.49 7.09 -4.97
C GLN A 43 4.80 7.48 -3.52
N ALA A 44 4.21 8.58 -3.02
CA ALA A 44 4.40 9.02 -1.64
C ALA A 44 3.89 7.99 -0.61
N LEU A 45 2.73 7.37 -0.87
CA LEU A 45 2.18 6.32 -0.02
C LEU A 45 3.10 5.09 0.03
N THR A 46 3.51 4.58 -1.12
CA THR A 46 4.39 3.39 -1.20
C THR A 46 5.76 3.65 -0.57
N GLU A 47 6.32 4.84 -0.73
CA GLU A 47 7.55 5.24 -0.02
C GLU A 47 7.35 5.28 1.49
N SER A 48 6.23 5.85 1.97
CA SER A 48 5.92 5.95 3.39
C SER A 48 5.78 4.57 4.02
N VAL A 49 5.08 3.64 3.35
CA VAL A 49 4.95 2.24 3.77
C VAL A 49 6.32 1.57 3.89
N ARG A 50 7.17 1.71 2.86
CA ARG A 50 8.52 1.11 2.88
C ARG A 50 9.41 1.69 3.98
N LYS A 51 9.36 3.01 4.18
CA LYS A 51 10.12 3.70 5.25
C LYS A 51 9.64 3.25 6.64
N ALA A 52 8.33 3.14 6.85
CA ALA A 52 7.75 2.69 8.11
C ALA A 52 8.13 1.24 8.45
N ALA A 53 8.09 0.33 7.47
CA ALA A 53 8.39 -1.08 7.67
C ALA A 53 9.84 -1.36 8.09
N LYS A 54 10.80 -0.47 7.77
CA LYS A 54 12.25 -0.58 8.08
C LYS A 54 12.92 -1.87 7.55
N ARG A 55 12.28 -2.55 6.61
CA ARG A 55 12.75 -3.78 5.96
C ARG A 55 12.04 -3.96 4.62
N PRO A 56 12.51 -4.88 3.75
CA PRO A 56 11.79 -5.23 2.54
C PRO A 56 10.36 -5.70 2.85
N ILE A 57 9.38 -5.05 2.23
CA ILE A 57 7.95 -5.37 2.30
C ILE A 57 7.40 -5.40 0.87
N LEU A 58 6.51 -6.36 0.61
CA LEU A 58 5.79 -6.41 -0.66
C LEU A 58 4.65 -5.38 -0.66
N ILE A 59 4.42 -4.76 -1.80
CA ILE A 59 3.26 -3.90 -2.02
C ILE A 59 2.56 -4.46 -3.25
N GLY A 60 1.37 -4.99 -3.04
CA GLY A 60 0.52 -5.55 -4.07
C GLY A 60 -0.65 -4.64 -4.38
N VAL A 61 -1.22 -4.81 -5.56
CA VAL A 61 -2.50 -4.21 -5.96
C VAL A 61 -3.23 -5.23 -6.80
N ASP A 62 -4.53 -5.33 -6.62
CA ASP A 62 -5.36 -6.15 -7.49
C ASP A 62 -5.58 -5.42 -8.83
N GLN A 63 -5.02 -5.99 -9.90
CA GLN A 63 -5.11 -5.48 -11.27
C GLN A 63 -5.79 -6.48 -12.21
N GLU A 64 -6.91 -7.06 -11.79
CA GLU A 64 -7.73 -7.89 -12.69
C GLU A 64 -8.34 -7.12 -13.89
N GLY A 65 -8.30 -5.78 -13.90
CA GLY A 65 -8.98 -4.96 -14.91
C GLY A 65 -10.50 -4.89 -14.68
N GLY A 66 -11.23 -4.09 -15.45
CA GLY A 66 -12.68 -3.89 -15.24
C GLY A 66 -13.03 -2.69 -14.35
N GLU A 67 -14.31 -2.30 -14.25
CA GLU A 67 -14.85 -1.07 -13.63
C GLU A 67 -14.34 -0.76 -12.22
N PHE A 68 -13.89 -1.78 -11.49
CA PHE A 68 -13.43 -1.69 -10.11
C PHE A 68 -11.90 -1.78 -9.94
N SER A 69 -11.12 -1.78 -11.03
CA SER A 69 -9.65 -1.79 -10.93
C SER A 69 -9.13 -0.52 -10.27
N ALA A 70 -8.22 -0.69 -9.29
CA ALA A 70 -7.64 0.42 -8.53
C ALA A 70 -6.79 1.38 -9.40
N LEU A 71 -6.34 0.95 -10.58
CA LEU A 71 -5.35 1.65 -11.39
C LEU A 71 -5.80 2.02 -12.81
N LYS A 72 -7.12 2.17 -13.06
CA LYS A 72 -7.66 2.42 -14.42
C LYS A 72 -7.19 3.72 -15.10
N ARG A 73 -6.47 4.61 -14.40
CA ARG A 73 -6.07 5.93 -14.92
C ARG A 73 -4.62 6.32 -14.58
N ALA A 74 -3.76 5.36 -14.28
CA ALA A 74 -2.38 5.58 -13.82
C ALA A 74 -1.32 5.33 -14.90
N LEU A 75 -1.66 4.65 -15.99
CA LEU A 75 -0.72 4.31 -17.06
C LEU A 75 -0.90 5.30 -18.23
N PRO A 76 0.10 6.12 -18.57
CA PRO A 76 0.15 6.81 -19.86
C PRO A 76 0.29 5.82 -21.03
#